data_AF-A0A7Y2GIX8-F1
#
_entry.id   AF-A0A7Y2GIX8-F1
#
_cell.length_a   1.000
_cell.length_b   1.000
_cell.length_c   1.000
_cell.angle_alpha   90.00
_cell.angle_beta   90.00
_cell.angle_gamma   90.00
#
_symmetry.space_group_name_H-M   'P 1'
#
loop_
_entity.id
_entity.type
_entity.pdbx_description
1 polymer ?
#
loop_
_entity_poly.entity_id
_entity_poly.type
_entity_poly.pdbx_seq_one_letter_code
_entity_poly.pdbx_strand_id
1 'polypeptide(L)' 'PISGKTAVFEYVCANMTIDIIRPILELLLTKTSKRLLLSGILREQQVTITGDLERLGFVPSRIEDDGEWVAILVEK' A
#
# COMPACT_ATOMS: atom_id res chain seq x y z
N PRO A 1 -5.71 14.37 7.42
CA PRO A 1 -4.33 13.85 7.32
C PRO A 1 -4.11 12.65 8.25
N ILE A 2 -3.51 11.57 7.73
CA ILE A 2 -3.02 10.44 8.55
C ILE A 2 -1.76 10.88 9.32
N SER A 3 -1.57 10.39 10.54
CA SER A 3 -0.42 10.72 11.39
C SER A 3 -0.11 9.60 12.38
N GLY A 4 0.99 9.73 13.13
CA GLY A 4 1.31 8.80 14.23
C GLY A 4 0.25 8.73 15.33
N LYS A 5 -0.61 9.75 15.48
CA LYS A 5 -1.73 9.77 16.45
C LYS A 5 -3.02 9.15 15.90
N THR A 6 -3.07 8.88 14.59
CA THR A 6 -4.21 8.19 13.99
C THR A 6 -4.34 6.79 14.59
N ALA A 7 -5.57 6.35 14.84
CA ALA A 7 -5.85 5.01 15.34
C ALA A 7 -5.36 3.93 14.35
N VAL A 8 -5.21 2.71 14.86
CA VAL A 8 -4.96 1.54 14.02
C VAL A 8 -6.32 1.01 13.55
N PHE A 9 -6.41 0.67 12.27
CA PHE A 9 -7.62 0.12 11.67
C PHE A 9 -7.36 -1.29 11.14
N GLU A 10 -8.39 -2.12 11.16
CA GLU A 10 -8.32 -3.48 10.59
C GLU A 10 -8.16 -3.45 9.07
N TYR A 11 -8.75 -2.44 8.42
CA TYR A 11 -8.72 -2.27 6.98
C TYR A 11 -8.38 -0.83 6.62
N VAL A 12 -7.34 -0.64 5.81
CA VAL A 12 -6.93 0.67 5.30
C VAL A 12 -6.85 0.62 3.78
N CYS A 13 -7.40 1.63 3.13
CA CYS A 13 -7.28 1.84 1.68
C CYS A 13 -6.51 3.13 1.40
N ALA A 14 -5.53 3.05 0.51
CA ALA A 14 -4.83 4.20 -0.04
C ALA A 14 -4.90 4.13 -1.56
N ASN A 15 -5.88 4.84 -2.13
CA ASN A 15 -6.02 5.01 -3.57
C ASN A 15 -5.38 6.36 -3.98
N MET A 16 -4.09 6.35 -4.27
CA MET A 16 -3.29 7.55 -4.54
C MET A 16 -2.11 7.19 -5.45
N THR A 17 -1.50 8.20 -6.05
CA THR A 17 -0.29 8.01 -6.85
C THR A 17 0.89 7.51 -6.00
N ILE A 18 1.83 6.82 -6.66
CA ILE A 18 2.96 6.18 -5.96
C ILE A 18 3.84 7.19 -5.22
N ASP A 19 3.99 8.42 -5.74
CA ASP A 19 4.77 9.50 -5.13
C ASP A 19 4.19 9.99 -3.81
N ILE A 20 2.88 9.83 -3.59
CA ILE A 20 2.24 10.11 -2.31
C ILE A 20 2.27 8.88 -1.40
N ILE A 21 2.10 7.66 -1.95
CA ILE A 21 2.10 6.42 -1.15
C ILE A 21 3.47 6.15 -0.53
N ARG A 22 4.56 6.23 -1.31
CA ARG A 22 5.90 5.81 -0.86
C ARG A 22 6.39 6.56 0.39
N PRO A 23 6.28 7.91 0.49
CA PRO A 23 6.71 8.64 1.69
C PRO A 23 5.95 8.27 2.96
N ILE A 24 4.73 7.73 2.83
CA ILE A 24 3.88 7.37 3.97
C ILE A 24 3.65 5.86 4.09
N LEU A 25 4.35 5.03 3.31
CA LEU A 25 4.08 3.59 3.23
C LEU A 25 4.22 2.91 4.60
N GLU A 26 5.30 3.21 5.34
CA GLU A 26 5.47 2.72 6.72
C GLU A 26 4.36 3.18 7.66
N LEU A 27 3.87 4.42 7.49
CA LEU A 27 2.76 4.93 8.28
C LEU A 27 1.46 4.17 7.94
N LEU A 28 1.16 3.94 6.67
CA LEU A 28 0.01 3.14 6.23
C LEU A 28 0.08 1.71 6.80
N LEU A 29 1.26 1.09 6.73
CA LEU A 29 1.51 -0.22 7.30
C LEU A 29 1.28 -0.18 8.81
N THR A 30 1.91 0.71 9.57
CA THR A 30 1.76 0.77 11.04
C THR A 30 0.33 1.08 11.49
N LYS A 31 -0.46 1.77 10.67
CA LYS A 31 -1.89 2.05 10.95
C LYS A 31 -2.85 0.99 10.46
N THR A 32 -2.33 -0.11 9.93
CA THR A 32 -3.11 -1.28 9.49
C THR A 32 -2.82 -2.48 10.37
N SER A 33 -3.85 -3.09 10.96
CA SER A 33 -3.70 -4.34 11.73
C SER A 33 -3.96 -5.61 10.94
N LYS A 34 -4.83 -5.62 9.91
CA LYS A 34 -5.12 -6.83 9.12
C LYS A 34 -4.86 -6.66 7.63
N ARG A 35 -5.41 -5.62 6.98
CA ARG A 35 -5.40 -5.50 5.51
C ARG A 35 -5.14 -4.08 5.02
N LEU A 36 -4.13 -3.92 4.17
CA LEU A 36 -3.82 -2.67 3.49
C LEU A 36 -4.05 -2.86 1.99
N LEU A 37 -4.96 -2.08 1.42
CA LEU A 37 -5.15 -1.97 -0.03
C LEU A 37 -4.46 -0.71 -0.55
N LEU A 38 -3.47 -0.88 -1.42
CA LEU A 38 -2.86 0.19 -2.19
C LEU A 38 -3.46 0.18 -3.59
N SER A 39 -3.86 1.33 -4.12
CA SER A 39 -4.39 1.48 -5.48
C SER A 39 -4.06 2.89 -6.00
N GLY A 40 -4.45 3.20 -7.24
CA GLY A 40 -4.07 4.47 -7.90
C GLY A 40 -2.62 4.50 -8.34
N ILE A 41 -2.00 3.32 -8.49
CA ILE A 41 -0.61 3.12 -8.93
C ILE A 41 -0.63 2.67 -10.38
N LEU A 42 0.30 3.19 -11.21
CA LEU A 42 0.45 2.75 -12.60
C LEU A 42 1.14 1.39 -12.66
N ARG A 43 0.75 0.53 -13.61
CA ARG A 43 1.28 -0.84 -13.77
C ARG A 43 2.80 -0.87 -13.88
N GLU A 44 3.38 0.07 -14.61
CA GLU A 44 4.85 0.18 -14.76
C GLU A 44 5.58 0.43 -13.43
N GLN A 45 4.87 0.93 -12.42
CA GLN A 45 5.39 1.23 -11.09
C GLN A 45 5.18 0.08 -10.09
N GLN A 46 4.51 -1.01 -10.49
CA GLN A 46 4.23 -2.17 -9.64
C GLN A 46 5.51 -2.70 -8.99
N VAL A 47 6.56 -2.95 -9.78
CA VAL A 47 7.85 -3.49 -9.28
C VAL A 47 8.47 -2.59 -8.21
N THR A 48 8.28 -1.28 -8.33
CA THR A 48 8.82 -0.31 -7.35
C THR A 48 8.09 -0.44 -6.02
N ILE A 49 6.74 -0.45 -6.03
CA ILE A 49 5.98 -0.53 -4.78
C ILE A 49 6.08 -1.93 -4.14
N THR A 50 6.14 -3.01 -4.91
CA THR A 50 6.34 -4.35 -4.36
C THR A 50 7.74 -4.51 -3.78
N GLY A 51 8.78 -3.97 -4.43
CA GLY A 51 10.14 -3.94 -3.87
C GLY A 51 10.23 -3.10 -2.59
N ASP A 52 9.50 -1.99 -2.49
CA ASP A 52 9.40 -1.20 -1.26
C ASP A 52 8.72 -2.00 -0.13
N LEU A 53 7.64 -2.73 -0.43
CA LEU A 53 6.97 -3.62 0.53
C LEU A 53 7.90 -4.76 1.01
N GLU A 54 8.62 -5.40 0.09
CA GLU A 54 9.55 -6.50 0.40
C GLU A 54 10.69 -6.03 1.31
N ARG A 55 11.26 -4.84 1.06
CA ARG A 55 12.29 -4.24 1.93
C ARG A 55 11.77 -3.96 3.35
N LEU A 56 10.46 -3.76 3.50
CA LEU A 56 9.79 -3.59 4.79
C LEU A 56 9.30 -4.91 5.39
N GLY A 57 9.58 -6.05 4.75
CA GLY A 57 9.22 -7.39 5.22
C GLY A 57 7.78 -7.81 4.89
N PHE A 58 7.11 -7.11 3.97
CA PHE A 58 5.75 -7.45 3.53
C PHE A 58 5.77 -8.01 2.11
N VAL A 59 5.00 -9.09 1.90
CA VAL A 59 4.75 -9.65 0.57
C VAL A 59 3.29 -9.39 0.20
N PRO A 60 2.99 -8.86 -0.99
CA PRO A 60 1.62 -8.74 -1.47
C PRO A 60 0.89 -10.09 -1.45
N SER A 61 -0.27 -10.13 -0.79
CA SER A 61 -1.19 -11.28 -0.82
C SER A 61 -1.93 -11.40 -2.15
N ARG A 62 -2.18 -10.26 -2.81
CA ARG A 62 -2.87 -10.17 -4.08
C ARG A 62 -2.44 -8.92 -4.83
N ILE A 63 -2.30 -9.05 -6.13
CA ILE A 63 -2.10 -7.94 -7.06
C ILE A 63 -3.16 -8.10 -8.15
N GLU A 64 -3.92 -7.05 -8.40
CA GLU A 64 -4.92 -7.00 -9.48
C GLU A 64 -4.61 -5.82 -10.39
N ASP A 65 -4.79 -6.04 -11.68
CA ASP A 65 -4.61 -5.02 -12.72
C ASP A 65 -5.96 -4.61 -13.31
N ASP A 66 -6.08 -3.33 -13.66
CA ASP A 66 -7.15 -2.80 -14.51
C ASP A 66 -6.57 -1.77 -15.50
N GLY A 67 -6.38 -2.20 -16.75
CA GLY A 67 -5.77 -1.36 -17.79
C GLY A 67 -4.34 -0.96 -17.42
N GLU A 68 -4.12 0.33 -17.19
CA GLU A 68 -2.83 0.90 -16.78
C GLU A 68 -2.66 0.98 -15.25
N TRP A 69 -3.67 0.60 -14.48
CA TRP A 69 -3.70 0.72 -13.03
C TRP A 69 -3.50 -0.63 -12.35
N VAL A 70 -2.93 -0.59 -11.14
CA VAL A 70 -2.68 -1.74 -10.27
C VAL A 70 -3.22 -1.47 -8.86
N ALA A 71 -3.84 -2.50 -8.28
CA ALA A 71 -4.21 -2.57 -6.89
C ALA A 71 -3.43 -3.71 -6.20
N ILE A 72 -2.94 -3.46 -4.99
CA ILE A 72 -2.08 -4.36 -4.22
C ILE A 72 -2.68 -4.52 -2.83
N LEU A 73 -3.00 -5.76 -2.46
CA LEU A 73 -3.47 -6.12 -1.13
C LEU A 73 -2.32 -6.73 -0.31
N VAL A 74 -2.09 -6.17 0.87
CA VAL A 74 -1.19 -6.72 1.88
C VAL A 74 -2.02 -7.20 3.06
N GLU A 75 -1.88 -8.48 3.43
CA GLU A 75 -2.48 -9.06 4.63
C GLU A 75 -1.42 -9.28 5.71
N LYS A 76 -1.79 -9.12 6.99
CA LYS A 76 -0.93 -9.26 8.17
C LYS A 76 -1.43 -10.34 9.13
#